data_AF-A0A1J5FHA0-F1
#
_entry.id   AF-A0A1J5FHA0-F1
#
_cell.length_a   1.000
_cell.length_b   1.000
_cell.length_c   1.000
_cell.angle_alpha   90.00
_cell.angle_beta   90.00
_cell.angle_gamma   90.00
#
_symmetry.space_group_name_H-M   'P 1'
#
loop_
_entity.id
_entity.type
_entity.pdbx_description
1 polymer ?
#
loop_
_entity_poly.entity_id
_entity_poly.type
_entity_poly.pdbx_seq_one_letter_code
_entity_poly.pdbx_strand_id
1 'polypeptide(L)'
;MNIYDIIFFVFAITTVGSAFMVVTTRNIVHAAFYLLLTFFGVTGIYVLLGADFVAIVQLVVYVGGILILLIFGVMLTNKITNVQIKSGSLQLFPAAIGVGLFGGVLVSA
;
A
#
# COMPACT_ATOMS: atom_id res chain seq x y z
N MET A 1 -16.00 20.35 -8.93
CA MET A 1 -15.79 19.08 -8.20
C MET A 1 -17.14 18.61 -7.70
N ASN A 2 -17.54 17.42 -8.13
CA ASN A 2 -18.70 16.72 -7.63
C ASN A 2 -18.37 16.07 -6.27
N ILE A 3 -19.39 15.68 -5.50
CA ILE A 3 -19.19 14.97 -4.23
C ILE A 3 -18.41 13.67 -4.44
N TYR A 4 -18.66 12.98 -5.56
CA TYR A 4 -17.93 11.78 -5.96
C TYR A 4 -16.43 12.03 -6.15
N ASP A 5 -16.05 13.14 -6.78
CA ASP A 5 -14.64 13.49 -7.00
C ASP A 5 -13.91 13.73 -5.67
N ILE A 6 -14.57 14.40 -4.73
CA ILE A 6 -14.01 14.66 -3.40
C ILE A 6 -13.79 13.35 -2.65
N ILE A 7 -14.78 12.46 -2.64
CA ILE A 7 -14.67 11.15 -1.98
C ILE A 7 -13.57 10.31 -2.66
N PHE A 8 -13.48 10.33 -3.99
CA PHE A 8 -12.40 9.68 -4.73
C PHE A 8 -11.03 10.19 -4.30
N PHE A 9 -10.81 11.51 -4.25
CA PHE A 9 -9.52 12.07 -3.83
C PHE A 9 -9.17 11.71 -2.39
N VAL A 10 -10.15 11.67 -1.48
CA VAL A 10 -9.93 11.23 -0.10
C VAL A 10 -9.43 9.78 -0.06
N PHE A 11 -10.09 8.85 -0.76
CA PHE A 11 -9.64 7.46 -0.82
C PHE A 11 -8.31 7.30 -1.55
N ALA A 12 -8.09 8.04 -2.65
CA ALA A 12 -6.85 7.99 -3.41
C ALA A 12 -5.64 8.47 -2.59
N ILE A 13 -5.74 9.63 -1.95
CA ILE A 13 -4.68 10.17 -1.09
C ILE A 13 -4.42 9.25 0.10
N THR A 14 -5.48 8.71 0.71
CA THR A 14 -5.36 7.76 1.82
C THR A 14 -4.65 6.47 1.39
N THR A 15 -4.99 5.95 0.21
CA THR A 15 -4.38 4.74 -0.36
C THR A 15 -2.90 4.95 -0.68
N VAL A 16 -2.56 6.03 -1.38
CA VAL A 16 -1.17 6.33 -1.76
C VAL A 16 -0.33 6.69 -0.53
N GLY A 17 -0.88 7.51 0.39
CA GLY A 17 -0.21 7.91 1.61
C GLY A 17 0.09 6.73 2.53
N SER A 18 -0.86 5.80 2.68
CA SER A 18 -0.62 4.58 3.45
C SER A 18 0.35 3.63 2.76
N ALA A 19 0.26 3.45 1.43
CA ALA A 19 1.23 2.67 0.67
C ALA A 19 2.66 3.20 0.86
N PHE A 20 2.83 4.53 0.85
CA PHE A 20 4.13 5.16 1.13
C PHE A 20 4.60 4.88 2.57
N MET A 21 3.70 4.89 3.55
CA MET A 21 4.04 4.51 4.93
C MET A 21 4.42 3.04 5.07
N VAL A 22 3.81 2.12 4.29
CA VAL A 22 4.18 0.69 4.27
C VAL A 22 5.66 0.51 3.95
N VAL A 23 6.16 1.13 2.87
CA VAL A 23 7.56 0.99 2.45
C VAL A 23 8.55 1.80 3.29
N THR A 24 8.10 2.90 3.91
CA THR A 24 8.98 3.74 4.75
C THR A 24 9.13 3.20 6.17
N THR A 25 8.15 2.43 6.66
CA THR A 25 8.12 1.94 8.04
C THR A 25 9.07 0.79 8.26
N ARG A 26 9.95 0.91 9.27
CA ARG A 26 10.92 -0.14 9.62
C ARG A 26 10.33 -1.29 10.43
N ASN A 27 9.24 -1.04 11.15
CA ASN A 27 8.57 -2.06 11.96
C ASN A 27 7.54 -2.80 11.10
N ILE A 28 7.76 -4.09 10.86
CA ILE A 28 6.92 -4.87 9.94
C ILE A 28 5.47 -4.97 10.42
N VAL A 29 5.22 -4.96 11.73
CA VAL A 29 3.85 -4.96 12.28
C VAL A 29 3.14 -3.66 11.92
N HIS A 30 3.81 -2.51 12.09
CA HIS A 30 3.24 -1.21 11.73
C HIS A 30 3.04 -1.10 10.20
N ALA A 31 3.99 -1.60 9.41
CA ALA A 31 3.85 -1.68 7.95
C ALA A 31 2.61 -2.49 7.54
N ALA A 32 2.31 -3.58 8.23
CA ALA A 32 1.11 -4.37 7.94
C ALA A 32 -0.21 -3.65 8.29
N PHE A 33 -0.23 -2.83 9.35
CA PHE A 33 -1.38 -1.95 9.63
C PHE A 33 -1.58 -0.87 8.55
N TYR A 34 -0.50 -0.28 8.02
CA TYR A 34 -0.62 0.64 6.89
C TYR A 34 -1.08 -0.06 5.61
N LEU A 35 -0.69 -1.32 5.42
CA LEU A 35 -1.15 -2.14 4.29
C LEU A 35 -2.65 -2.44 4.38
N LEU A 36 -3.18 -2.66 5.59
CA LEU A 36 -4.62 -2.74 5.84
C LEU A 36 -5.33 -1.49 5.32
N LEU A 37 -4.84 -0.31 5.71
CA LEU A 37 -5.41 0.96 5.31
C LEU A 37 -5.34 1.17 3.79
N THR A 38 -4.26 0.70 3.16
CA THR A 38 -4.10 0.72 1.70
C THR A 38 -5.18 -0.11 1.01
N PHE A 39 -5.36 -1.37 1.42
CA PHE A 39 -6.38 -2.24 0.83
C PHE A 39 -7.81 -1.76 1.09
N PHE A 40 -8.07 -1.19 2.27
CA PHE A 40 -9.36 -0.59 2.57
C PHE A 40 -9.63 0.64 1.67
N GLY A 41 -8.60 1.45 1.42
CA GLY A 41 -8.68 2.57 0.49
C GLY A 41 -9.00 2.12 -0.94
N VAL A 42 -8.35 1.05 -1.41
CA VAL A 42 -8.63 0.42 -2.72
C VAL A 42 -10.06 -0.10 -2.80
N THR A 43 -10.57 -0.73 -1.75
CA THR A 43 -11.99 -1.15 -1.68
C THR A 43 -12.92 0.04 -1.87
N GLY A 44 -12.66 1.17 -1.19
CA GLY A 44 -13.44 2.40 -1.36
C GLY A 44 -13.45 2.89 -2.81
N ILE A 45 -12.30 2.83 -3.49
CA ILE A 45 -12.19 3.17 -4.92
C ILE A 45 -13.03 2.20 -5.78
N TYR A 46 -12.97 0.89 -5.53
CA TYR A 46 -13.80 -0.08 -6.25
C TYR A 46 -15.31 0.16 -6.09
N VAL A 47 -15.76 0.53 -4.88
CA VAL A 47 -17.15 0.92 -4.64
C VAL A 47 -17.52 2.16 -5.45
N LEU A 48 -16.65 3.17 -5.51
CA LEU A 48 -16.89 4.38 -6.32
C LEU A 48 -16.94 4.09 -7.82
N LEU A 49 -16.21 3.08 -8.30
CA LEU A 49 -16.25 2.62 -9.68
C LEU A 49 -17.48 1.75 -10.01
N GLY A 50 -18.34 1.45 -9.02
CA GLY A 50 -19.47 0.52 -9.18
C GLY A 50 -19.03 -0.94 -9.34
N ALA A 51 -17.81 -1.29 -8.91
CA ALA A 51 -17.25 -2.63 -9.01
C ALA A 51 -17.53 -3.44 -7.72
N ASP A 52 -18.80 -3.65 -7.39
CA ASP A 52 -19.24 -4.20 -6.11
C ASP A 52 -18.67 -5.60 -5.83
N PHE A 53 -18.67 -6.48 -6.83
CA PHE A 53 -18.11 -7.83 -6.69
C PHE A 53 -16.61 -7.76 -6.35
N VAL A 54 -15.86 -6.91 -7.04
CA VAL A 54 -14.41 -6.76 -6.83
C VAL A 54 -14.12 -6.12 -5.48
N ALA A 55 -14.92 -5.12 -5.06
CA ALA A 55 -14.83 -4.51 -3.72
C ALA A 55 -15.03 -5.55 -2.60
N ILE A 56 -16.04 -6.40 -2.72
CA ILE A 56 -16.31 -7.44 -1.72
C ILE A 56 -15.17 -8.48 -1.70
N VAL A 57 -14.72 -8.93 -2.88
CA VAL A 57 -13.58 -9.85 -3.00
C VAL A 57 -12.31 -9.22 -2.41
N GLN A 58 -12.09 -7.93 -2.59
CA GLN A 58 -10.96 -7.20 -2.00
C GLN A 58 -10.99 -7.27 -0.47
N LEU A 59 -12.15 -7.05 0.15
CA LEU A 59 -12.30 -7.18 1.60
C LEU A 59 -12.13 -8.63 2.08
N VAL A 60 -12.77 -9.59 1.44
CA VAL A 60 -12.77 -10.98 1.91
C VAL A 60 -11.40 -11.64 1.70
N VAL A 61 -10.84 -11.52 0.50
CA VAL A 61 -9.62 -12.24 0.12
C VAL A 61 -8.38 -11.49 0.56
N TYR A 62 -8.25 -10.20 0.26
CA TYR A 62 -7.03 -9.46 0.57
C TYR A 62 -6.99 -8.99 2.02
N VAL A 63 -8.01 -8.29 2.50
CA VAL A 63 -8.04 -7.80 3.89
C VAL A 63 -8.30 -8.94 4.88
N GLY A 64 -9.25 -9.83 4.57
CA GLY A 64 -9.64 -10.93 5.45
C GLY A 64 -8.71 -12.14 5.43
N GLY A 65 -8.19 -12.53 4.28
CA GLY A 65 -7.34 -13.72 4.15
C GLY A 65 -5.85 -13.39 4.11
N ILE A 66 -5.40 -12.85 2.98
CA ILE A 66 -3.98 -12.68 2.65
C ILE A 66 -3.28 -11.79 3.67
N LEU A 67 -3.86 -10.64 4.03
CA LEU A 67 -3.27 -9.70 4.96
C LEU A 67 -3.15 -10.29 6.38
N ILE A 68 -4.17 -11.02 6.84
CA ILE A 68 -4.14 -11.67 8.15
C ILE A 68 -3.03 -12.74 8.17
N LEU A 69 -2.95 -13.57 7.14
CA LEU A 69 -1.88 -14.56 6.98
C LEU A 69 -0.50 -13.90 6.94
N LEU A 70 -0.37 -12.77 6.24
CA LEU A 70 0.87 -11.98 6.19
C LEU A 70 1.24 -11.46 7.57
N ILE A 71 0.31 -10.86 8.31
CA ILE A 71 0.54 -10.37 9.68
C ILE A 71 1.02 -11.50 10.58
N PHE A 72 0.33 -12.65 10.57
CA PHE A 72 0.75 -13.80 11.36
C PHE A 72 2.14 -14.31 10.96
N GLY A 73 2.41 -14.50 9.67
CA GLY A 73 3.69 -14.99 9.17
C GLY A 73 4.85 -14.04 9.49
N VAL A 74 4.63 -12.74 9.33
CA VAL A 74 5.57 -11.69 9.71
C VAL A 74 5.82 -11.72 11.22
N MET A 75 4.77 -11.76 12.05
CA MET A 75 4.93 -11.70 13.51
C MET A 75 5.72 -12.90 14.04
N LEU A 76 5.52 -14.09 13.47
CA LEU A 76 6.29 -15.29 13.83
C LEU A 76 7.77 -15.18 13.44
N THR A 77 8.09 -14.50 12.35
CA THR A 77 9.47 -14.37 11.82
C THR A 77 10.21 -13.14 12.33
N ASN A 78 9.51 -12.09 12.77
CA ASN A 78 10.08 -10.80 13.18
C ASN A 78 11.03 -10.92 14.40
N LYS A 79 10.90 -11.96 15.23
CA LYS A 79 11.82 -12.19 16.36
C LYS A 79 13.26 -12.56 15.95
N ILE A 80 13.53 -12.86 14.67
CA ILE A 80 14.80 -13.45 14.22
C ILE A 80 15.82 -12.38 13.76
N THR A 81 15.42 -11.13 13.51
CA THR A 81 16.29 -10.16 12.82
C THR A 81 16.47 -8.86 13.62
N ASN A 82 17.27 -8.91 14.69
CA ASN A 82 17.95 -7.71 15.21
C ASN A 82 19.31 -7.56 14.52
N VAL A 83 19.31 -7.62 13.19
CA VAL A 83 20.47 -7.22 12.39
C VAL A 83 20.34 -5.72 12.22
N GLN A 84 21.19 -4.96 12.91
CA GLN A 84 21.39 -3.54 12.61
C GLN A 84 21.88 -3.43 11.16
N ILE A 85 20.94 -3.37 10.21
CA ILE A 85 21.23 -2.90 8.86
C ILE A 85 21.56 -1.42 9.04
N LYS A 86 22.85 -1.08 9.05
CA LYS A 86 23.29 0.28 8.75
C LYS A 86 22.71 0.62 7.38
N SER A 87 21.59 1.33 7.39
CA SER A 87 20.99 1.95 6.22
C SER A 87 21.99 2.99 5.72
N GLY A 88 22.93 2.53 4.90
CA GLY A 88 23.80 3.38 4.12
C GLY A 88 22.92 4.17 3.17
N SER A 89 22.95 5.49 3.39
CA SER A 89 22.51 6.58 2.52
C SER A 89 21.50 6.18 1.46
N LEU A 90 20.24 6.54 1.72
CA LEU A 90 19.29 7.04 0.73
C LEU A 90 19.72 6.69 -0.71
N GLN A 91 19.42 5.47 -1.17
CA GLN A 91 19.66 5.04 -2.54
C GLN A 91 18.70 5.78 -3.47
N LEU A 92 18.84 7.10 -3.51
CA LEU A 92 18.04 8.06 -4.26
C LEU A 92 18.17 7.78 -5.76
N PHE A 93 19.30 7.23 -6.19
CA PHE A 93 19.56 6.87 -7.59
C PHE A 93 18.61 5.78 -8.12
N PRO A 94 18.51 4.56 -7.54
CA PRO A 94 17.54 3.58 -8.02
C PRO A 94 16.08 4.02 -7.83
N ALA A 95 15.77 4.80 -6.79
CA ALA A 95 14.44 5.37 -6.61
C ALA A 95 14.09 6.39 -7.73
N ALA A 96 15.01 7.28 -8.09
CA ALA A 96 14.82 8.27 -9.15
C ALA A 96 14.71 7.63 -10.54
N ILE A 97 15.49 6.57 -10.79
CA ILE A 97 15.40 5.80 -12.04
C ILE A 97 14.03 5.09 -12.13
N GLY A 98 13.59 4.46 -11.03
CA GLY A 98 12.28 3.82 -10.97
C GLY A 98 11.13 4.80 -11.23
N VAL A 99 11.15 5.96 -10.57
CA VAL A 99 10.14 7.02 -10.75
C VAL A 99 10.20 7.61 -12.17
N GLY A 100 11.39 7.85 -12.71
CA GLY A 100 11.58 8.41 -14.05
C GLY A 100 11.10 7.47 -15.16
N LEU A 101 11.40 6.17 -15.06
CA LEU A 101 10.94 5.16 -16.01
C LEU A 101 9.42 4.98 -15.93
N PHE A 102 8.86 4.89 -14.73
CA PHE A 102 7.42 4.73 -14.55
C PHE A 102 6.64 5.96 -15.06
N GLY A 103 7.12 7.17 -14.73
CA GLY A 103 6.56 8.42 -15.24
C GLY A 103 6.69 8.56 -16.77
N GLY A 104 7.85 8.18 -17.33
CA GLY A 104 8.08 8.21 -18.78
C GLY A 104 7.13 7.27 -19.54
N VAL A 105 6.92 6.05 -19.02
CA VAL A 105 5.98 5.10 -19.63
C VAL A 105 4.54 5.61 -19.56
N LEU A 106 4.12 6.19 -18.44
CA LEU A 106 2.78 6.76 -18.28
C LEU A 106 2.50 7.96 -19.21
N VAL A 107 3.50 8.78 -19.49
CA VAL A 107 3.36 9.90 -20.44
C VAL A 107 3.30 9.41 -21.89
N SER A 108 3.86 8.23 -22.17
CA SER A 108 3.89 7.64 -23.52
C SER A 108 2.70 6.72 -23.86
N ALA A 109 1.87 6.35 -22.87
CA ALA A 109 0.70 5.48 -23.01
C ALA A 109 -0.60 6.29 -23.14
#